data_AF-A0A966C454-F1
#
_entry.id   AF-A0A966C454-F1
#
_cell.length_a   1.000
_cell.length_b   1.000
_cell.length_c   1.000
_cell.angle_alpha   90.00
_cell.angle_beta   90.00
_cell.angle_gamma   90.00
#
_symmetry.space_group_name_H-M   'P 1'
#
loop_
_entity.id
_entity.type
_entity.pdbx_description
1 polymer ?
#
loop_
_entity_poly.entity_id
_entity_poly.type
_entity_poly.pdbx_seq_one_letter_code
_entity_poly.pdbx_strand_id
1 'polypeptide(L)'
;RLDPMASGKLLILIGNECKIQEKYHGLDKEYKFSILFGVGSDTGDVLGLIKETGALKIDKSKIKKITHNLIGDIELPYPKFSAKTVLGKPLHVWAVEGRLNEITIPTKHSRIYSLKVKQIVQKTRTEIYSEVSQKIETIPEVTDASKALGNDFRRVHIRADWKRFIENGTATDTFTIANFTCICSSGTYMRTLAEIIGKEIGTTGLAYHIHRLRIGTYLPLTKNFGFWKQYF
;
A
#
# COMPACT_ATOMS: atom_id res chain seq x y z
N ARG A 1 -6.33 0.11 -11.16
CA ARG A 1 -5.12 -0.67 -10.82
C ARG A 1 -5.13 -1.16 -9.37
N LEU A 2 -4.36 -2.21 -9.09
CA LEU A 2 -3.93 -2.68 -7.76
C LEU A 2 -2.41 -2.84 -7.82
N ASP A 3 -1.73 -2.59 -6.71
CA ASP A 3 -0.29 -2.85 -6.60
C ASP A 3 -0.06 -4.38 -6.61
N PRO A 4 1.10 -4.90 -7.06
CA PRO A 4 1.37 -6.34 -7.10
C PRO A 4 1.20 -7.05 -5.75
N MET A 5 1.51 -6.36 -4.65
CA MET A 5 1.34 -6.90 -3.30
C MET A 5 -0.14 -7.02 -2.89
N ALA A 6 -1.03 -6.25 -3.53
CA ALA A 6 -2.41 -6.04 -3.10
C ALA A 6 -3.35 -7.03 -3.79
N SER A 7 -4.40 -7.42 -3.07
CA SER A 7 -5.47 -8.27 -3.58
C SER A 7 -6.82 -7.58 -3.52
N GLY A 8 -7.87 -8.27 -3.97
CA GLY A 8 -9.25 -7.82 -3.85
C GLY A 8 -9.88 -7.41 -5.18
N LYS A 9 -10.99 -6.67 -5.09
CA LYS A 9 -11.83 -6.39 -6.26
C LYS A 9 -11.09 -5.55 -7.28
N LEU A 10 -11.16 -5.94 -8.55
CA LEU A 10 -10.69 -5.16 -9.70
C LEU A 10 -11.86 -4.98 -10.67
N LEU A 11 -12.14 -3.73 -11.05
CA LEU A 11 -13.15 -3.46 -12.06
C LEU A 11 -12.52 -3.62 -13.44
N ILE A 12 -13.14 -4.46 -14.27
CA ILE A 12 -12.77 -4.68 -15.67
C ILE A 12 -13.88 -4.06 -16.53
N LEU A 13 -13.50 -3.17 -17.43
CA LEU A 13 -14.41 -2.53 -18.39
C LEU A 13 -14.25 -3.23 -19.73
N ILE A 14 -15.37 -3.41 -20.44
CA ILE A 14 -15.42 -4.12 -21.73
C ILE A 14 -16.22 -3.25 -22.70
N GLY A 15 -15.79 -3.17 -23.96
CA GLY A 15 -16.53 -2.48 -25.01
C GLY A 15 -16.58 -0.96 -24.81
N ASN A 16 -17.76 -0.37 -24.95
CA ASN A 16 -17.94 1.08 -24.92
C ASN A 16 -17.71 1.69 -23.53
N GLU A 17 -17.81 0.89 -22.48
CA GLU A 17 -17.62 1.28 -21.08
C GLU A 17 -16.18 1.73 -20.82
N CYS A 18 -15.22 1.25 -21.61
CA CYS A 18 -13.83 1.73 -21.60
C CYS A 18 -13.74 3.24 -21.92
N LYS A 19 -14.65 3.78 -22.73
CA LYS A 19 -14.66 5.20 -23.12
C LYS A 19 -15.06 6.12 -21.95
N ILE A 20 -15.73 5.58 -20.94
CA ILE A 20 -16.16 6.32 -19.74
C ILE A 20 -15.39 5.88 -18.47
N GLN A 21 -14.17 5.34 -18.64
CA GLN A 21 -13.33 4.83 -17.55
C GLN A 21 -13.12 5.80 -16.38
N GLU A 22 -13.02 7.11 -16.67
CA GLU A 22 -12.77 8.14 -15.64
C GLU A 22 -13.87 8.20 -14.58
N LYS A 23 -15.13 7.91 -14.96
CA LYS A 23 -16.24 7.79 -14.00
C LYS A 23 -15.97 6.72 -12.95
N TYR A 24 -15.38 5.60 -13.35
CA TYR A 24 -15.07 4.50 -12.44
C TYR A 24 -13.78 4.73 -11.64
N HIS A 25 -12.82 5.43 -12.23
CA HIS A 25 -11.62 5.89 -11.53
C HIS A 25 -11.99 6.76 -10.33
N GLY A 26 -12.99 7.64 -10.46
CA GLY A 26 -13.47 8.54 -9.42
C GLY A 26 -14.24 7.91 -8.25
N LEU A 27 -14.66 6.63 -8.34
CA LEU A 27 -15.42 5.97 -7.27
C LEU A 27 -14.64 5.90 -5.96
N ASP A 28 -15.30 5.87 -4.80
CA ASP A 28 -14.62 5.60 -3.53
C ASP A 28 -14.17 4.15 -3.44
N LYS A 29 -13.21 3.88 -2.56
CA LYS A 29 -12.70 2.52 -2.34
C LYS A 29 -12.70 2.19 -0.86
N GLU A 30 -12.93 0.92 -0.56
CA GLU A 30 -12.80 0.36 0.77
C GLU A 30 -11.70 -0.68 0.79
N TYR A 31 -10.83 -0.60 1.79
CA TYR A 31 -9.67 -1.45 1.96
C TYR A 31 -9.66 -2.07 3.36
N LYS A 32 -9.24 -3.33 3.43
CA LYS A 32 -8.57 -3.90 4.61
C LYS A 32 -7.07 -3.82 4.36
N PHE A 33 -6.32 -3.26 5.29
CA PHE A 33 -4.86 -3.25 5.18
C PHE A 33 -4.24 -3.43 6.56
N SER A 34 -2.99 -3.86 6.60
CA SER A 34 -2.23 -3.95 7.84
C SER A 34 -0.89 -3.26 7.72
N ILE A 35 -0.40 -2.75 8.85
CA ILE A 35 0.88 -2.06 8.94
C ILE A 35 1.80 -2.92 9.80
N LEU A 36 3.00 -3.21 9.28
CA LEU A 36 4.10 -3.73 10.07
C LEU A 36 4.91 -2.54 10.58
N PHE A 37 5.00 -2.38 11.90
CA PHE A 37 5.73 -1.28 12.52
C PHE A 37 7.16 -1.67 12.88
N GLY A 38 8.05 -0.68 12.88
CA GLY A 38 9.48 -0.91 13.12
C GLY A 38 10.25 -1.36 11.88
N VAL A 39 9.56 -1.47 10.74
CA VAL A 39 10.15 -1.78 9.44
C VAL A 39 9.55 -0.81 8.42
N GLY A 40 10.39 -0.07 7.72
CA GLY A 40 10.03 0.74 6.57
C GLY A 40 10.56 0.13 5.28
N SER A 41 10.07 0.59 4.14
CA SER A 41 10.65 0.26 2.83
C SER A 41 10.56 1.43 1.87
N ASP A 42 11.33 1.39 0.79
CA ASP A 42 11.33 2.44 -0.22
C ASP A 42 10.07 2.47 -1.12
N THR A 43 9.34 1.36 -1.22
CA THR A 43 8.04 1.26 -1.91
C THR A 43 6.84 1.55 -1.02
N GLY A 44 7.04 1.56 0.30
CA GLY A 44 5.98 1.65 1.31
C GLY A 44 5.23 0.34 1.55
N ASP A 45 5.73 -0.80 1.05
CA ASP A 45 5.20 -2.15 1.26
C ASP A 45 6.29 -3.21 1.42
N VAL A 46 5.89 -4.46 1.67
CA VAL A 46 6.81 -5.60 1.85
C VAL A 46 7.63 -5.98 0.61
N LEU A 47 7.30 -5.43 -0.57
CA LEU A 47 8.00 -5.67 -1.84
C LEU A 47 8.97 -4.53 -2.17
N GLY A 48 9.41 -3.78 -1.16
CA GLY A 48 10.45 -2.78 -1.26
C GLY A 48 11.75 -3.23 -0.62
N LEU A 49 12.78 -2.42 -0.82
CA LEU A 49 14.03 -2.53 -0.07
C LEU A 49 13.76 -2.04 1.35
N ILE A 50 13.98 -2.89 2.35
CA ILE A 50 13.56 -2.62 3.72
C ILE A 50 14.66 -1.97 4.55
N LYS A 51 14.22 -1.18 5.52
CA LYS A 51 15.05 -0.64 6.59
C LYS A 51 14.36 -0.90 7.92
N GLU A 52 14.98 -1.73 8.75
CA GLU A 52 14.53 -1.97 10.11
C GLU A 52 14.93 -0.79 11.01
N THR A 53 13.99 -0.34 11.84
CA THR A 53 14.23 0.64 12.92
C THR A 53 14.08 0.02 14.31
N GLY A 54 13.77 -1.28 14.37
CA GLY A 54 13.72 -2.09 15.59
C GLY A 54 12.31 -2.44 16.04
N ALA A 55 12.22 -3.50 16.82
CA ALA A 55 10.98 -3.96 17.44
C ALA A 55 10.42 -2.91 18.40
N LEU A 56 9.13 -2.58 18.24
CA LEU A 56 8.44 -1.64 19.13
C LEU A 56 7.09 -2.21 19.54
N LYS A 57 6.85 -2.26 20.86
CA LYS A 57 5.49 -2.44 21.40
C LYS A 57 4.75 -1.12 21.31
N ILE A 58 3.67 -1.11 20.54
CA ILE A 58 2.88 0.10 20.32
C ILE A 58 1.62 0.07 21.17
N ASP A 59 1.37 1.17 21.87
CA ASP A 59 0.12 1.37 22.59
C ASP A 59 -1.06 1.51 21.63
N LYS A 60 -2.07 0.65 21.83
CA LYS A 60 -3.34 0.65 21.10
C LYS A 60 -4.08 1.99 21.21
N SER A 61 -3.95 2.69 22.34
CA SER A 61 -4.60 3.99 22.55
C SER A 61 -4.06 5.05 21.56
N LYS A 62 -2.74 5.05 21.32
CA LYS A 62 -2.08 5.95 20.38
C LYS A 62 -2.54 5.71 18.95
N ILE A 63 -2.58 4.44 18.52
CA ILE A 63 -3.07 4.08 17.18
C ILE A 63 -4.51 4.58 16.99
N LYS A 64 -5.38 4.38 17.98
CA LYS A 64 -6.77 4.86 17.90
C LYS A 64 -6.84 6.38 17.74
N LYS A 65 -6.06 7.14 18.52
CA LYS A 65 -6.02 8.60 18.41
C LYS A 65 -5.57 9.07 17.03
N ILE A 66 -4.48 8.50 16.52
CA ILE A 66 -3.96 8.78 15.17
C ILE A 66 -5.01 8.48 14.10
N THR A 67 -5.68 7.33 14.19
CA THR A 67 -6.73 6.99 13.20
C THR A 67 -7.89 7.98 13.19
N HIS A 68 -8.23 8.61 14.32
CA HIS A 68 -9.28 9.64 14.35
C HIS A 68 -8.81 10.94 13.71
N ASN A 69 -7.56 11.35 13.95
CA ASN A 69 -7.00 12.59 13.38
C ASN A 69 -6.87 12.55 11.87
N LEU A 70 -6.72 11.37 11.28
CA LEU A 70 -6.60 11.18 9.84
C LEU A 70 -7.95 11.13 9.11
N ILE A 71 -9.09 11.16 9.82
CA ILE A 71 -10.43 11.20 9.21
C ILE A 71 -10.73 12.63 8.73
N GLY A 72 -11.24 12.75 7.51
CA GLY A 72 -11.52 14.03 6.87
C GLY A 72 -10.66 14.27 5.63
N ASP A 73 -10.56 15.54 5.23
CA ASP A 73 -9.73 15.96 4.11
C ASP A 73 -8.25 16.02 4.52
N ILE A 74 -7.38 15.45 3.70
CA ILE A 74 -5.95 15.33 3.97
C ILE A 74 -5.14 15.40 2.67
N GLU A 75 -4.03 16.14 2.72
CA GLU A 75 -3.02 16.14 1.68
C GLU A 75 -2.01 15.02 1.91
N LEU A 76 -1.93 14.09 0.95
CA LEU A 76 -1.05 12.92 1.03
C LEU A 76 0.00 12.96 -0.08
N PRO A 77 1.29 12.74 0.21
CA PRO A 77 2.28 12.61 -0.85
C PRO A 77 2.02 11.34 -1.67
N TYR A 78 2.25 11.43 -2.98
CA TYR A 78 2.26 10.22 -3.81
C TYR A 78 3.41 9.30 -3.39
N PRO A 79 3.21 7.96 -3.34
CA PRO A 79 4.31 7.04 -3.16
C PRO A 79 5.36 7.21 -4.27
N LYS A 80 6.64 7.10 -3.90
CA LYS A 80 7.77 7.12 -4.82
C LYS A 80 7.61 6.06 -5.92
N PHE A 81 7.17 4.86 -5.56
CA PHE A 81 6.80 3.81 -6.51
C PHE A 81 5.32 3.91 -6.87
N SER A 82 5.00 4.88 -7.72
CA SER A 82 3.67 5.06 -8.32
C SER A 82 3.77 5.48 -9.78
N ALA A 83 2.67 5.32 -10.54
CA ALA A 83 2.61 5.80 -11.92
C ALA A 83 2.08 7.25 -12.02
N LYS A 84 2.20 8.04 -10.95
CA LYS A 84 1.96 9.50 -11.06
C LYS A 84 3.10 10.10 -11.87
N THR A 85 2.78 10.83 -12.92
CA THR A 85 3.76 11.48 -13.79
C THR A 85 4.16 12.85 -13.22
N VAL A 86 5.46 13.12 -13.23
CA VAL A 86 6.10 14.39 -12.88
C VAL A 86 7.10 14.71 -13.98
N LEU A 87 6.98 15.90 -14.59
CA LEU A 87 7.83 16.32 -15.72
C LEU A 87 7.88 15.27 -16.86
N GLY A 88 6.72 14.75 -17.26
CA GLY A 88 6.61 13.77 -18.34
C GLY A 88 7.05 12.34 -17.99
N LYS A 89 7.63 12.10 -16.80
CA LYS A 89 8.13 10.79 -16.37
C LYS A 89 7.40 10.27 -15.10
N PRO A 90 6.99 8.99 -15.04
CA PRO A 90 6.37 8.42 -13.84
C PRO A 90 7.31 8.39 -12.62
N LEU A 91 6.76 8.60 -11.41
CA LEU A 91 7.53 8.61 -10.15
C LEU A 91 8.35 7.32 -9.91
N HIS A 92 7.82 6.15 -10.26
CA HIS A 92 8.59 4.90 -10.11
C HIS A 92 9.85 4.86 -10.99
N VAL A 93 9.83 5.50 -12.17
CA VAL A 93 11.02 5.60 -13.04
C VAL A 93 12.03 6.55 -12.40
N TRP A 94 11.59 7.70 -11.89
CA TRP A 94 12.46 8.61 -11.11
C TRP A 94 13.09 7.90 -9.90
N ALA A 95 12.34 7.04 -9.21
CA ALA A 95 12.82 6.27 -8.07
C ALA A 95 13.87 5.22 -8.47
N VAL A 96 13.63 4.46 -9.54
CA VAL A 96 14.58 3.47 -10.07
C VAL A 96 15.87 4.12 -10.57
N GLU A 97 15.77 5.31 -11.18
CA GLU A 97 16.95 6.08 -11.62
C GLU A 97 17.71 6.73 -10.45
N GLY A 98 17.18 6.72 -9.22
CA GLY A 98 17.81 7.37 -8.06
C GLY A 98 17.77 8.90 -8.10
N ARG A 99 16.85 9.49 -8.89
CA ARG A 99 16.81 10.93 -9.22
C ARG A 99 15.64 11.66 -8.58
N LEU A 100 15.10 11.14 -7.49
CA LEU A 100 13.98 11.76 -6.78
C LEU A 100 14.33 13.12 -6.15
N ASN A 101 15.62 13.38 -5.91
CA ASN A 101 16.12 14.68 -5.43
C ASN A 101 16.05 15.80 -6.48
N GLU A 102 15.84 15.46 -7.76
CA GLU A 102 15.70 16.43 -8.85
C GLU A 102 14.25 16.95 -9.00
N ILE A 103 13.30 16.36 -8.28
CA ILE A 103 11.87 16.69 -8.39
C ILE A 103 11.23 16.89 -7.02
N THR A 104 10.13 17.64 -7.00
CA THR A 104 9.25 17.66 -5.83
C THR A 104 8.19 16.57 -5.99
N ILE A 105 8.08 15.68 -5.00
CA ILE A 105 7.02 14.68 -4.98
C ILE A 105 5.68 15.41 -4.78
N PRO A 106 4.74 15.32 -5.73
CA PRO A 106 3.46 16.00 -5.59
C PRO A 106 2.65 15.42 -4.43
N THR A 107 1.73 16.22 -3.91
CA THR A 107 0.67 15.74 -3.01
C THR A 107 -0.62 15.53 -3.78
N LYS A 108 -1.54 14.83 -3.12
CA LYS A 108 -2.90 14.62 -3.58
C LYS A 108 -3.86 14.88 -2.43
N HIS A 109 -4.87 15.68 -2.72
CA HIS A 109 -6.07 15.77 -1.91
C HIS A 109 -6.80 14.41 -1.85
N SER A 110 -6.90 13.88 -0.64
CA SER A 110 -7.60 12.65 -0.31
C SER A 110 -8.60 12.93 0.80
N ARG A 111 -9.73 12.21 0.79
CA ARG A 111 -10.70 12.25 1.89
C ARG A 111 -10.79 10.87 2.50
N ILE A 112 -10.53 10.78 3.80
CA ILE A 112 -10.69 9.55 4.58
C ILE A 112 -12.06 9.62 5.25
N TYR A 113 -13.02 8.87 4.73
CA TYR A 113 -14.39 8.84 5.27
C TYR A 113 -14.48 8.03 6.56
N SER A 114 -13.69 6.96 6.66
CA SER A 114 -13.63 6.11 7.85
C SER A 114 -12.30 5.39 7.91
N LEU A 115 -11.61 5.48 9.04
CA LEU A 115 -10.40 4.70 9.33
C LEU A 115 -10.54 4.05 10.71
N LYS A 116 -10.54 2.72 10.77
CA LYS A 116 -10.76 1.97 12.02
C LYS A 116 -9.68 0.92 12.20
N VAL A 117 -9.00 0.95 13.33
CA VAL A 117 -8.17 -0.17 13.79
C VAL A 117 -9.07 -1.33 14.23
N LYS A 118 -8.74 -2.55 13.80
CA LYS A 118 -9.49 -3.78 14.10
C LYS A 118 -8.76 -4.64 15.12
N GLN A 119 -7.63 -5.21 14.71
CA GLN A 119 -6.85 -6.13 15.53
C GLN A 119 -5.39 -5.69 15.52
N ILE A 120 -4.76 -5.75 16.68
CA ILE A 120 -3.32 -5.56 16.85
C ILE A 120 -2.76 -6.90 17.29
N VAL A 121 -1.77 -7.40 16.57
CA VAL A 121 -1.08 -8.66 16.87
C VAL A 121 0.40 -8.41 17.03
N GLN A 122 1.05 -9.33 17.72
CA GLN A 122 2.51 -9.46 17.70
C GLN A 122 2.83 -10.66 16.82
N LYS A 123 3.84 -10.52 15.97
CA LYS A 123 4.44 -11.64 15.24
C LYS A 123 5.93 -11.67 15.49
N THR A 124 6.48 -12.86 15.58
CA THR A 124 7.92 -13.06 15.66
C THR A 124 8.60 -12.69 14.34
N ARG A 125 9.88 -12.35 14.42
CA ARG A 125 10.75 -12.10 13.26
C ARG A 125 10.67 -13.26 12.26
N THR A 126 10.71 -14.50 12.75
CA THR A 126 10.60 -15.71 11.92
C THR A 126 9.25 -15.83 11.20
N GLU A 127 8.14 -15.57 11.89
CA GLU A 127 6.80 -15.60 11.26
C GLU A 127 6.69 -14.54 10.15
N ILE A 128 7.17 -13.32 10.41
CA ILE A 128 7.16 -12.23 9.42
C ILE A 128 8.01 -12.61 8.21
N TYR A 129 9.23 -13.09 8.43
CA TYR A 129 10.11 -13.53 7.36
C TYR A 129 9.47 -14.62 6.50
N SER A 130 8.84 -15.62 7.14
CA SER A 130 8.17 -16.72 6.44
C SER A 130 7.01 -16.22 5.57
N GLU A 131 6.12 -15.40 6.12
CA GLU A 131 4.96 -14.85 5.40
C GLU A 131 5.38 -13.95 4.22
N VAL A 132 6.38 -13.09 4.43
CA VAL A 132 6.86 -12.20 3.37
C VAL A 132 7.61 -12.98 2.29
N SER A 133 8.43 -13.96 2.66
CA SER A 133 9.13 -14.81 1.69
C SER A 133 8.14 -15.56 0.80
N GLN A 134 7.12 -16.19 1.37
CA GLN A 134 6.05 -16.83 0.58
C GLN A 134 5.39 -15.85 -0.38
N LYS A 135 5.13 -14.62 0.07
CA LYS A 135 4.51 -13.59 -0.76
C LYS A 135 5.39 -13.13 -1.91
N ILE A 136 6.70 -12.99 -1.69
CA ILE A 136 7.67 -12.66 -2.76
C ILE A 136 7.65 -13.73 -3.84
N GLU A 137 7.55 -15.01 -3.45
CA GLU A 137 7.47 -16.13 -4.41
C GLU A 137 6.18 -16.16 -5.24
N THR A 138 5.09 -15.53 -4.78
CA THR A 138 3.84 -15.45 -5.56
C THR A 138 3.92 -14.50 -6.76
N ILE A 139 4.94 -13.65 -6.85
CA ILE A 139 5.06 -12.68 -7.92
C ILE A 139 5.66 -13.41 -9.14
N PRO A 140 5.06 -13.36 -10.34
CA PRO A 140 5.55 -14.09 -11.50
C PRO A 140 6.82 -13.45 -12.07
N GLU A 141 7.86 -14.23 -12.37
CA GLU A 141 9.10 -13.70 -12.95
C GLU A 141 8.82 -12.88 -14.22
N VAL A 142 9.60 -11.82 -14.43
CA VAL A 142 9.48 -11.07 -15.67
C VAL A 142 10.28 -11.76 -16.76
N THR A 143 9.56 -12.51 -17.59
CA THR A 143 10.11 -13.33 -18.67
C THR A 143 10.33 -12.56 -19.98
N ASP A 144 9.92 -11.30 -20.04
CA ASP A 144 9.97 -10.45 -21.23
C ASP A 144 11.14 -9.46 -21.15
N ALA A 145 12.14 -9.63 -22.03
CA ALA A 145 13.35 -8.80 -22.04
C ALA A 145 13.08 -7.31 -22.35
N SER A 146 11.99 -6.98 -23.07
CA SER A 146 11.58 -5.58 -23.29
C SER A 146 11.09 -4.91 -22.00
N LYS A 147 10.71 -5.74 -21.03
CA LYS A 147 10.42 -5.38 -19.65
C LYS A 147 11.58 -5.84 -18.77
N ALA A 148 12.85 -5.67 -19.12
CA ALA A 148 13.97 -6.05 -18.23
C ALA A 148 14.49 -4.90 -17.38
N LEU A 149 14.49 -3.67 -17.90
CA LEU A 149 15.02 -2.51 -17.17
C LEU A 149 14.12 -2.18 -15.95
N GLY A 150 14.58 -2.47 -14.74
CA GLY A 150 13.86 -2.18 -13.48
C GLY A 150 12.68 -3.12 -13.17
N ASN A 151 12.60 -4.29 -13.80
CA ASN A 151 11.36 -5.06 -13.89
C ASN A 151 11.37 -6.44 -13.22
N ASP A 152 12.48 -6.96 -12.69
CA ASP A 152 12.42 -8.13 -11.79
C ASP A 152 11.75 -7.80 -10.44
N PHE A 153 11.19 -6.60 -10.29
CA PHE A 153 10.73 -5.97 -9.05
C PHE A 153 11.84 -5.89 -7.99
N ARG A 154 13.12 -5.96 -8.38
CA ARG A 154 14.28 -6.02 -7.48
C ARG A 154 14.25 -7.21 -6.54
N ARG A 155 13.65 -8.33 -6.96
CA ARG A 155 13.43 -9.51 -6.11
C ARG A 155 14.69 -10.03 -5.45
N VAL A 156 15.80 -10.07 -6.17
CA VAL A 156 17.07 -10.56 -5.61
C VAL A 156 17.48 -9.70 -4.41
N HIS A 157 17.39 -8.38 -4.55
CA HIS A 157 17.70 -7.45 -3.48
C HIS A 157 16.68 -7.50 -2.33
N ILE A 158 15.38 -7.60 -2.64
CA ILE A 158 14.32 -7.72 -1.63
C ILE A 158 14.49 -9.01 -0.81
N ARG A 159 14.76 -10.14 -1.46
CA ARG A 159 15.05 -11.41 -0.78
C ARG A 159 16.27 -11.29 0.12
N ALA A 160 17.33 -10.64 -0.37
CA ALA A 160 18.54 -10.41 0.43
C ALA A 160 18.26 -9.51 1.65
N ASP A 161 17.44 -8.46 1.50
CA ASP A 161 17.02 -7.60 2.60
C ASP A 161 16.21 -8.33 3.66
N TRP A 162 15.22 -9.14 3.26
CA TRP A 162 14.44 -9.95 4.20
C TRP A 162 15.28 -11.04 4.84
N LYS A 163 16.29 -11.58 4.14
CA LYS A 163 17.26 -12.51 4.73
C LYS A 163 18.12 -11.80 5.80
N ARG A 164 18.61 -10.59 5.52
CA ARG A 164 19.28 -9.77 6.54
C ARG A 164 18.37 -9.46 7.72
N PHE A 165 17.08 -9.22 7.48
CA PHE A 165 16.12 -9.00 8.55
C PHE A 165 16.03 -10.19 9.51
N ILE A 166 16.08 -11.45 9.04
CA ILE A 166 16.09 -12.60 9.97
C ILE A 166 17.45 -12.78 10.68
N GLU A 167 18.55 -12.36 10.05
CA GLU A 167 19.93 -12.48 10.59
C GLU A 167 20.28 -11.38 11.61
N ASN A 168 19.66 -10.19 11.52
CA ASN A 168 20.01 -9.01 12.32
C ASN A 168 19.46 -9.00 13.76
N GLY A 169 18.73 -10.02 14.18
CA GLY A 169 18.12 -10.07 15.51
C GLY A 169 17.81 -11.48 15.97
N THR A 170 17.06 -11.60 17.05
CA THR A 170 16.66 -12.92 17.56
C THR A 170 15.42 -13.39 16.81
N ALA A 171 15.35 -14.69 16.50
CA ALA A 171 14.18 -15.32 15.88
C ALA A 171 12.85 -15.03 16.64
N THR A 172 12.94 -14.80 17.95
CA THR A 172 11.82 -14.54 18.86
C THR A 172 11.50 -13.05 19.04
N ASP A 173 12.27 -12.14 18.43
CA ASP A 173 11.95 -10.70 18.46
C ASP A 173 10.54 -10.50 17.92
N THR A 174 9.73 -9.71 18.63
CA THR A 174 8.32 -9.50 18.27
C THR A 174 8.08 -8.11 17.70
N PHE A 175 7.32 -8.06 16.61
CA PHE A 175 6.92 -6.82 15.96
C PHE A 175 5.41 -6.66 16.02
N THR A 176 5.00 -5.41 16.24
CA THR A 176 3.58 -5.05 16.25
C THR A 176 3.05 -4.94 14.83
N ILE A 177 1.93 -5.61 14.56
CA ILE A 177 1.15 -5.46 13.33
C ILE A 177 -0.25 -5.00 13.69
N ALA A 178 -0.71 -3.89 13.10
CA ALA A 178 -2.08 -3.42 13.27
C ALA A 178 -2.87 -3.56 11.97
N ASN A 179 -4.09 -4.07 12.09
CA ASN A 179 -5.04 -4.26 10.99
C ASN A 179 -6.06 -3.13 10.99
N PHE A 180 -6.36 -2.60 9.82
CA PHE A 180 -7.23 -1.46 9.61
C PHE A 180 -8.29 -1.75 8.55
N THR A 181 -9.42 -1.09 8.68
CA THR A 181 -10.37 -0.87 7.57
C THR A 181 -10.39 0.61 7.24
N CYS A 182 -10.25 0.94 5.96
CA CYS A 182 -10.27 2.31 5.45
C CYS A 182 -11.29 2.46 4.33
N ILE A 183 -12.14 3.49 4.41
CA ILE A 183 -12.99 3.95 3.32
C ILE A 183 -12.49 5.34 2.94
N CYS A 184 -12.11 5.52 1.68
CA CYS A 184 -11.45 6.72 1.22
C CYS A 184 -11.82 7.08 -0.20
N SER A 185 -11.62 8.36 -0.55
CA SER A 185 -11.78 8.85 -1.91
C SER A 185 -10.78 8.19 -2.87
N SER A 186 -11.09 8.28 -4.17
CA SER A 186 -10.31 7.64 -5.22
C SER A 186 -8.83 8.04 -5.20
N GLY A 187 -7.95 7.06 -5.46
CA GLY A 187 -6.51 7.28 -5.59
C GLY A 187 -5.77 7.64 -4.29
N THR A 188 -6.38 7.41 -3.13
CA THR A 188 -5.71 7.35 -1.84
C THR A 188 -4.83 6.08 -1.76
N TYR A 189 -3.59 6.20 -1.31
CA TYR A 189 -2.64 5.07 -1.23
C TYR A 189 -2.53 4.55 0.20
N MET A 190 -2.84 3.27 0.41
CA MET A 190 -2.69 2.64 1.74
C MET A 190 -1.22 2.54 2.17
N ARG A 191 -0.29 2.48 1.22
CA ARG A 191 1.17 2.55 1.46
C ARG A 191 1.57 3.87 2.12
N THR A 192 1.14 5.00 1.54
CA THR A 192 1.35 6.33 2.15
C THR A 192 0.71 6.44 3.54
N LEU A 193 -0.52 5.93 3.72
CA LEU A 193 -1.15 5.91 5.05
C LEU A 193 -0.35 5.07 6.06
N ALA A 194 0.21 3.94 5.64
CA ALA A 194 1.03 3.11 6.51
C ALA A 194 2.29 3.84 7.01
N GLU A 195 2.98 4.54 6.10
CA GLU A 195 4.16 5.35 6.41
C GLU A 195 3.82 6.51 7.36
N ILE A 196 2.73 7.23 7.10
CA ILE A 196 2.28 8.35 7.94
C ILE A 196 1.90 7.87 9.33
N ILE A 197 1.11 6.80 9.44
CA ILE A 197 0.72 6.24 10.74
C ILE A 197 1.96 5.76 11.50
N GLY A 198 2.91 5.12 10.82
CA GLY A 198 4.20 4.75 11.42
C GLY A 198 4.94 5.97 11.99
N LYS A 199 5.07 7.02 11.19
CA LYS A 199 5.74 8.27 11.57
C LYS A 199 5.05 8.95 12.75
N GLU A 200 3.72 9.04 12.77
CA GLU A 200 2.97 9.65 13.87
C GLU A 200 3.06 8.86 15.17
N ILE A 201 3.28 7.54 15.10
CA ILE A 201 3.56 6.70 16.27
C ILE A 201 4.98 6.93 16.81
N GLY A 202 5.89 7.46 15.98
CA GLY A 202 7.30 7.66 16.30
C GLY A 202 8.21 6.53 15.82
N THR A 203 7.80 5.79 14.78
CA THR A 203 8.61 4.71 14.18
C THR A 203 8.44 4.70 12.65
N THR A 204 8.90 3.65 11.99
CA THR A 204 8.57 3.37 10.59
C THR A 204 7.38 2.42 10.51
N GLY A 205 6.64 2.50 9.41
CA GLY A 205 5.57 1.55 9.09
C GLY A 205 5.50 1.33 7.60
N LEU A 206 5.36 0.06 7.20
CA LEU A 206 5.08 -0.32 5.81
C LEU A 206 3.75 -1.06 5.71
N ALA A 207 3.15 -1.04 4.52
CA ALA A 207 1.95 -1.82 4.26
C ALA A 207 2.31 -3.32 4.18
N TYR A 208 1.84 -4.09 5.16
CA TYR A 208 2.09 -5.52 5.29
C TYR A 208 1.12 -6.34 4.42
N HIS A 209 -0.17 -6.03 4.49
CA HIS A 209 -1.21 -6.51 3.58
C HIS A 209 -2.11 -5.37 3.12
N ILE A 210 -2.65 -5.48 1.90
CA ILE A 210 -3.65 -4.58 1.33
C ILE A 210 -4.63 -5.46 0.56
N HIS A 211 -5.91 -5.30 0.87
CA HIS A 211 -7.00 -5.99 0.21
C HIS A 211 -8.15 -5.01 -0.05
N ARG A 212 -8.46 -4.77 -1.32
CA ARG A 212 -9.58 -3.89 -1.70
C ARG A 212 -10.91 -4.64 -1.64
N LEU A 213 -11.74 -4.28 -0.68
CA LEU A 213 -13.05 -4.89 -0.45
C LEU A 213 -14.13 -4.40 -1.41
N ARG A 214 -14.09 -3.12 -1.77
CA ARG A 214 -15.16 -2.47 -2.53
C ARG A 214 -14.64 -1.32 -3.39
N ILE A 215 -15.34 -1.08 -4.49
CA ILE A 215 -15.15 0.04 -5.42
C ILE A 215 -16.55 0.62 -5.65
N GLY A 216 -16.83 1.83 -5.19
CA GLY A 216 -18.15 2.46 -5.28
C GLY A 216 -19.29 1.56 -4.80
N THR A 217 -20.49 1.83 -5.29
CA THR A 217 -21.66 0.97 -5.14
C THR A 217 -22.34 0.80 -6.49
N TYR A 218 -22.63 -0.45 -6.87
CA TYR A 218 -23.43 -0.74 -8.05
C TYR A 218 -24.89 -0.83 -7.64
N LEU A 219 -25.74 -0.03 -8.28
CA LEU A 219 -27.17 0.02 -8.03
C LEU A 219 -27.90 -0.64 -9.21
N PRO A 220 -28.48 -1.84 -9.05
CA PRO A 220 -29.23 -2.50 -10.10
C PRO A 220 -30.59 -1.82 -10.30
N LEU A 221 -31.00 -1.65 -11.56
CA LEU A 221 -32.32 -1.16 -11.97
C LEU A 221 -33.20 -2.32 -12.44
N THR A 222 -32.70 -3.15 -13.37
CA THR A 222 -33.36 -4.35 -13.90
C THR A 222 -32.32 -5.45 -14.20
N LYS A 223 -32.74 -6.66 -14.62
CA LYS A 223 -31.90 -7.89 -14.71
C LYS A 223 -30.48 -7.68 -15.26
N ASN A 224 -30.26 -6.75 -16.19
CA ASN A 224 -28.95 -6.47 -16.81
C ASN A 224 -28.54 -4.98 -16.79
N PHE A 225 -29.27 -4.10 -16.12
CA PHE A 225 -29.01 -2.66 -16.13
C PHE A 225 -28.85 -2.11 -14.72
N GLY A 226 -27.93 -1.17 -14.58
CA GLY A 226 -27.66 -0.49 -13.31
C GLY A 226 -26.62 0.61 -13.51
N PHE A 227 -26.32 1.32 -12.44
CA PHE A 227 -25.33 2.38 -12.47
C PHE A 227 -24.43 2.36 -11.23
N TRP A 228 -23.21 2.85 -11.41
CA TRP A 228 -22.25 3.01 -10.33
C TRP A 228 -22.38 4.38 -9.69
N LYS A 229 -22.35 4.41 -8.36
CA LYS A 229 -22.33 5.63 -7.55
C LYS A 229 -21.16 5.60 -6.57
N GLN A 230 -20.64 6.79 -6.24
CA GLN A 230 -19.85 6.98 -5.02
C GLN A 230 -20.68 6.58 -3.79
N TYR A 231 -20.01 5.96 -2.83
CA TYR A 231 -20.70 5.45 -1.63
C TYR A 231 -20.77 6.51 -0.53
N PHE A 232 -19.85 7.47 -0.55
CA PHE A 232 -19.81 8.63 0.33
C PHE A 232 -19.73 9.92 -0.48
#